data_AF-A0A553RMK2-F1
#
_entry.id   AF-A0A553RMK2-F1
#
_cell.length_a   1.000
_cell.length_b   1.000
_cell.length_c   1.000
_cell.angle_alpha   90.00
_cell.angle_beta   90.00
_cell.angle_gamma   90.00
#
_symmetry.space_group_name_H-M   'P 1'
#
loop_
_entity.id
_entity.type
_entity.pdbx_description
1 polymer ?
#
loop_
_entity_poly.entity_id
_entity_poly.type
_entity_poly.pdbx_seq_one_letter_code
_entity_poly.pdbx_strand_id
1 'polypeptide(L)' 'SAPSTPQGTDPPPPPLWQPLTNHSEAGKNCCLCGAWFNNPMMAQQHYEGKKHKRNAARTRLLEQLAGSLDVSESTGQ' A
#
# COMPACT_ATOMS: atom_id res chain seq x y z
N SER A 1 36.14 23.07 -40.86
CA SER A 1 36.21 21.92 -39.95
C SER A 1 35.38 22.24 -38.72
N ALA A 2 34.30 21.50 -38.49
CA ALA A 2 33.32 21.77 -37.44
C ALA A 2 33.85 21.41 -36.03
N PRO A 3 33.32 22.03 -34.97
CA PRO A 3 33.88 21.98 -33.61
C PRO A 3 33.43 20.75 -32.85
N SER A 4 34.33 20.14 -32.07
CA SER A 4 33.97 19.09 -31.11
C SER A 4 33.97 19.68 -29.70
N THR A 5 32.79 20.04 -29.21
CA THR A 5 32.54 20.37 -27.81
C THR A 5 32.30 19.07 -27.04
N PRO A 6 33.05 18.74 -25.96
CA PRO A 6 32.71 17.63 -25.10
C PRO A 6 31.62 18.06 -24.12
N GLN A 7 30.35 17.80 -24.46
CA GLN A 7 29.25 17.99 -23.50
C GLN A 7 29.17 16.74 -22.61
N GLY A 8 29.80 16.84 -21.44
CA GLY A 8 29.65 15.88 -20.37
C GLY A 8 28.18 15.74 -19.97
N THR A 9 27.76 14.48 -19.88
CA THR A 9 26.77 13.91 -18.97
C THR A 9 25.83 14.90 -18.25
N ASP A 10 24.67 15.13 -18.84
CA ASP A 10 23.42 15.19 -18.07
C ASP A 10 22.30 14.60 -18.95
N PRO A 11 21.70 13.44 -18.60
CA PRO A 11 20.46 13.06 -19.25
C PRO A 11 19.38 14.06 -18.85
N PRO A 12 18.57 14.57 -19.79
CA PRO A 12 17.56 15.58 -19.50
C PRO A 12 16.57 15.08 -18.43
N PRO A 13 16.05 15.96 -17.56
CA PRO A 13 15.06 15.57 -16.56
C PRO A 13 13.85 14.95 -17.26
N PRO A 14 13.28 13.86 -16.72
CA PRO A 14 12.12 13.23 -17.30
C PRO A 14 10.95 14.23 -17.36
N PRO A 15 10.14 14.20 -18.43
CA PRO A 15 8.99 15.09 -18.56
C PRO A 15 8.07 15.01 -17.33
N LEU A 16 7.77 16.15 -16.69
CA LEU A 16 6.93 16.33 -15.49
C LEU A 16 5.44 15.90 -15.63
N TRP A 17 5.09 15.17 -16.67
CA TRP A 17 3.73 14.80 -17.06
C TRP A 17 3.54 13.29 -17.26
N GLN A 18 4.57 12.48 -17.00
CA GLN A 18 4.44 11.03 -16.88
C GLN A 18 4.29 10.65 -15.40
N PRO A 19 3.17 10.04 -14.95
CA PRO A 19 3.21 9.28 -13.71
C PRO A 19 4.20 8.15 -13.95
N LEU A 20 5.35 8.15 -13.28
CA LEU A 20 6.37 7.12 -13.41
C LEU A 20 5.71 5.77 -13.14
N THR A 21 5.38 5.07 -14.22
CA THR A 21 4.49 3.92 -14.18
C THR A 21 5.16 2.77 -13.44
N ASN A 22 4.37 2.11 -12.59
CA ASN A 22 4.47 0.68 -12.33
C ASN A 22 5.69 0.23 -11.52
N HIS A 23 5.57 0.29 -10.19
CA HIS A 23 6.38 -0.55 -9.31
C HIS A 23 5.48 -1.48 -8.48
N SER A 24 4.90 -2.49 -9.14
CA SER A 24 4.28 -3.65 -8.47
C SER A 24 3.43 -3.29 -7.25
N GLU A 25 2.43 -2.45 -7.50
CA GLU A 25 1.52 -1.88 -6.49
C GLU A 25 0.61 -2.91 -5.81
N ALA A 26 0.66 -4.17 -6.24
CA ALA A 26 -0.27 -5.23 -5.86
C ALA A 26 0.06 -5.94 -4.52
N GLY A 27 1.06 -5.50 -3.77
CA GLY A 27 1.43 -6.16 -2.50
C GLY A 27 2.02 -5.26 -1.42
N LYS A 28 1.99 -3.95 -1.63
CA LYS A 28 2.71 -3.01 -0.78
C LYS A 28 1.83 -2.27 0.23
N ASN A 29 0.58 -2.65 0.35
CA ASN A 29 -0.31 -2.11 1.38
C ASN A 29 -1.00 -3.22 2.14
N CYS A 30 -1.30 -2.94 3.41
CA CYS A 30 -2.06 -3.82 4.27
C CYS A 30 -3.42 -3.16 4.54
N CYS A 31 -4.48 -3.68 3.92
CA CYS A 31 -5.85 -3.17 4.07
C CYS A 31 -6.34 -3.24 5.53
N LEU A 32 -5.91 -4.26 6.28
CA LEU A 32 -6.29 -4.40 7.69
C LEU A 32 -5.77 -3.21 8.51
N CYS A 33 -4.51 -2.82 8.29
CA CYS A 33 -3.84 -1.78 9.06
C CYS A 33 -3.92 -0.39 8.42
N GLY A 34 -4.48 -0.27 7.21
CA GLY A 34 -4.42 0.95 6.40
C GLY A 34 -2.99 1.43 6.11
N ALA A 35 -2.01 0.52 6.12
CA ALA A 35 -0.59 0.87 6.03
C ALA A 35 -0.08 0.67 4.62
N TRP A 36 0.66 1.66 4.10
CA TRP A 36 1.32 1.61 2.79
C TRP A 36 2.83 1.56 2.95
N PHE A 37 3.47 0.70 2.18
CA PHE A 37 4.90 0.44 2.20
C PHE A 37 5.50 0.78 0.85
N ASN A 38 6.68 1.40 0.87
CA ASN A 38 7.43 1.70 -0.35
C ASN A 38 8.47 0.63 -0.68
N ASN A 39 8.71 -0.32 0.24
CA ASN A 39 9.75 -1.35 0.10
C ASN A 39 9.19 -2.71 0.56
N PRO A 40 9.38 -3.81 -0.21
CA PRO A 40 8.95 -5.15 0.18
C PRO A 40 9.51 -5.61 1.53
N MET A 41 10.73 -5.21 1.91
CA MET A 41 11.30 -5.56 3.21
C MET A 41 10.50 -4.95 4.38
N MET A 42 10.01 -3.71 4.23
CA MET A 42 9.13 -3.11 5.23
C MET A 42 7.78 -3.82 5.31
N ALA A 43 7.22 -4.23 4.16
CA ALA A 43 5.99 -5.01 4.12
C ALA A 43 6.16 -6.36 4.83
N GLN A 44 7.27 -7.07 4.60
CA GLN A 44 7.58 -8.34 5.28
C GLN A 44 7.61 -8.17 6.80
N GLN A 45 8.39 -7.19 7.29
CA GLN A 45 8.48 -6.88 8.72
C GLN A 45 7.12 -6.49 9.32
N HIS A 46 6.26 -5.83 8.53
CA HIS A 46 4.91 -5.49 8.97
C HIS A 46 4.05 -6.75 9.17
N TYR A 47 4.01 -7.65 8.20
CA TYR A 47 3.19 -8.87 8.26
C TYR A 47 3.63 -9.80 9.40
N GLU A 48 4.93 -9.86 9.70
CA GLU A 48 5.49 -10.64 10.81
C GLU A 48 5.36 -9.92 12.17
N GLY A 49 5.03 -8.63 12.16
CA GLY A 49 5.01 -7.76 13.32
C GLY A 49 3.85 -8.00 14.30
N LYS A 50 4.11 -7.77 15.60
CA LYS A 50 3.11 -7.85 16.68
C LYS A 50 1.93 -6.88 16.47
N LYS A 51 2.15 -5.74 15.80
CA LYS A 51 1.10 -4.75 15.48
C LYS A 51 0.07 -5.34 14.53
N HIS A 52 0.51 -6.01 13.47
CA HIS A 52 -0.37 -6.64 12.50
C HIS A 52 -1.25 -7.72 13.16
N LYS A 53 -0.65 -8.61 13.97
CA LYS A 53 -1.39 -9.65 14.72
C LYS A 53 -2.50 -9.09 15.62
N ARG A 54 -2.20 -8.02 16.37
CA ARG A 54 -3.21 -7.34 17.22
C ARG A 54 -4.33 -6.74 16.38
N ASN A 55 -3.99 -6.15 15.26
CA ASN A 55 -4.98 -5.51 14.39
C ASN A 55 -5.88 -6.55 13.70
N ALA A 56 -5.31 -7.65 13.21
CA ALA A 56 -6.09 -8.77 12.65
C ALA A 56 -7.07 -9.36 13.69
N ALA A 57 -6.61 -9.55 14.93
CA ALA A 57 -7.49 -9.98 16.02
C ALA A 57 -8.61 -8.97 16.29
N ARG A 58 -8.29 -7.67 16.29
CA ARG A 58 -9.29 -6.60 16.43
C ARG A 58 -10.32 -6.61 15.31
N THR A 59 -9.89 -6.71 14.04
CA THR A 59 -10.80 -6.76 12.90
C THR A 59 -11.74 -7.97 12.99
N ARG A 60 -11.22 -9.14 13.35
CA ARG A 60 -12.04 -10.35 13.54
C ARG A 60 -13.08 -10.20 14.66
N LEU A 61 -12.73 -9.49 15.75
CA LEU A 61 -13.68 -9.19 16.83
C LEU A 61 -14.75 -8.20 16.37
N LEU A 62 -14.34 -7.14 15.66
CA LEU A 62 -15.27 -6.15 15.11
C LEU A 62 -16.24 -6.77 14.10
N GLU A 63 -15.77 -7.69 13.24
CA GLU A 63 -16.62 -8.37 12.26
C GLU A 63 -17.65 -9.30 12.93
N GLN A 64 -17.25 -10.01 14.00
CA GLN A 64 -18.19 -10.81 14.79
C GLN A 64 -19.26 -9.95 15.49
N LEU A 65 -18.86 -8.79 16.02
CA LEU A 65 -19.79 -7.83 16.61
C LEU A 65 -20.75 -7.26 15.55
N ALA A 66 -20.23 -6.89 14.38
CA ALA A 66 -21.02 -6.37 13.27
C ALA A 66 -22.03 -7.41 12.73
N GLY A 67 -21.61 -8.65 12.52
CA GLY A 67 -22.52 -9.73 12.08
C GLY A 67 -23.57 -10.10 13.14
N SER A 68 -23.28 -9.92 14.43
CA SER A 68 -24.28 -10.10 15.49
C SER A 68 -25.31 -8.98 15.57
N LEU A 69 -24.96 -7.77 15.10
CA LEU A 69 -25.88 -6.62 15.10
C LEU A 69 -26.85 -6.66 13.92
N ASP A 70 -26.43 -7.23 12.79
CA ASP A 70 -27.26 -7.46 11.60
C ASP A 70 -28.35 -8.54 11.82
N VAL A 71 -28.08 -9.55 12.65
CA VAL A 71 -29.04 -10.62 13.03
C VAL A 71 -30.17 -10.13 13.95
N SER A 72 -30.21 -8.83 14.29
CA SER A 72 -31.27 -8.25 15.12
C SER A 72 -32.27 -7.38 14.33
N GLU A 73 -32.07 -7.16 13.02
CA GLU A 73 -32.94 -6.31 12.18
C GLU A 73 -33.62 -7.07 11.03
N SER A 74 -34.18 -8.26 11.31
CA SER A 74 -35.08 -8.91 10.35
C SER A 74 -36.14 -9.77 11.04
N THR A 75 -36.77 -9.22 12.07
CA THR A 75 -38.07 -9.68 12.58
C THR A 75 -38.80 -8.46 13.11
N GLY A 76 -39.50 -7.75 12.24
CA GLY A 76 -40.25 -6.58 12.68
C GLY A 76 -40.89 -5.74 11.59
N GLN A 77 -41.71 -6.36 10.74
CA GLN A 77 -43.04 -5.89 10.24
C GLN A 77 -43.33 -6.36 8.81
#